data_AF-A0AAD9V2W2-F1
#
_entry.id   AF-A0AAD9V2W2-F1
#
_cell.length_a   1.000
_cell.length_b   1.000
_cell.length_c   1.000
_cell.angle_alpha   90.00
_cell.angle_beta   90.00
_cell.angle_gamma   90.00
#
_symmetry.space_group_name_H-M   'P 1'
#
loop_
_entity.id
_entity.type
_entity.pdbx_description
1 polymer ?
#
loop_
_entity_poly.entity_id
_entity_poly.type
_entity_poly.pdbx_seq_one_letter_code
_entity_poly.pdbx_strand_id
1 'polypeptide(L)'
;MVKISMKKKCSAYEAGQVSGPLCLDLCKEKSIHFDKCLSTNVDKIVYDGEWKGRKVILKRTLDWFKLFEEVHHFLDYDNLLSSSQHYISSYVEALFGNCTQCDKLKLRLVKHFDDNNDGKVTATEVRSFVTLLHLQEPMMLIALNESKHTVDFYGYCGGLYVVEKVPYTASQVFGATWELKDLSLLPDFLEQLEEIGINMVGTIVDVVFAIPYVCHVLNDALMLAKYYIFTLTSQTYIPNEQEKFEFVYSLMDTTLGISSYPYGMLQSCDLHLGNYGFTNISLLKMIDFDHTYPMIYLGELLMQKQCTSNNDCWVGNVNQCYSWCNDGTGTCNSVVWKHDVTNICQVHIPIIFRGLTIFASENSSCQRKAIFPLVKLCQSWPVITSVQQLEETVLKLKEQLKSIQNSCSEL
;
A
#
# COMPACT_ATOMS: atom_id res chain seq x y z
N MET A 1 -18.81 -19.36 -0.46
CA MET A 1 -18.19 -18.05 -0.77
C MET A 1 -19.25 -17.12 -1.35
N VAL A 2 -19.69 -16.13 -0.57
CA VAL A 2 -20.75 -15.22 -1.02
C VAL A 2 -20.18 -14.22 -2.02
N LYS A 3 -20.34 -14.49 -3.33
CA LYS A 3 -20.30 -13.43 -4.34
C LYS A 3 -21.51 -12.52 -4.06
N ILE A 4 -21.31 -11.46 -3.28
CA ILE A 4 -22.30 -10.39 -3.17
C ILE A 4 -22.21 -9.62 -4.49
N SER A 5 -23.15 -9.90 -5.39
CA SER A 5 -23.31 -9.11 -6.61
C SER A 5 -23.75 -7.69 -6.26
N MET A 6 -23.48 -6.73 -7.13
CA MET A 6 -23.93 -5.34 -6.92
C MET A 6 -25.44 -5.25 -6.64
N LYS A 7 -26.23 -6.13 -7.28
CA LYS A 7 -27.67 -6.28 -7.03
C LYS A 7 -27.98 -6.60 -5.57
N LYS A 8 -27.28 -7.58 -4.97
CA LYS A 8 -27.49 -7.95 -3.56
C LYS A 8 -27.17 -6.79 -2.61
N LYS A 9 -26.10 -6.03 -2.88
CA LYS A 9 -25.75 -4.84 -2.09
C LYS A 9 -26.85 -3.79 -2.13
N CYS A 10 -27.36 -3.49 -3.33
CA CYS A 10 -28.44 -2.51 -3.46
C CYS A 10 -29.75 -2.98 -2.83
N SER A 11 -30.09 -4.27 -2.91
CA SER A 11 -31.23 -4.82 -2.16
C SER A 11 -31.04 -4.68 -0.65
N ALA A 12 -29.83 -4.87 -0.12
CA ALA A 12 -29.53 -4.68 1.30
C ALA A 12 -29.66 -3.20 1.73
N TYR A 13 -29.19 -2.27 0.90
CA TYR A 13 -29.39 -0.83 1.12
C TYR A 13 -30.88 -0.46 1.12
N GLU A 14 -31.65 -0.93 0.14
CA GLU A 14 -33.10 -0.70 0.06
C GLU A 14 -33.87 -1.29 1.26
N ALA A 15 -33.36 -2.38 1.83
CA ALA A 15 -33.89 -2.99 3.04
C ALA A 15 -33.41 -2.34 4.34
N GLY A 16 -32.59 -1.28 4.27
CA GLY A 16 -32.05 -0.58 5.45
C GLY A 16 -30.99 -1.39 6.22
N GLN A 17 -30.36 -2.38 5.58
CA GLN A 17 -29.38 -3.28 6.20
C GLN A 17 -27.93 -2.83 6.00
N VAL A 18 -27.67 -1.96 5.03
CA VAL A 18 -26.36 -1.38 4.75
C VAL A 18 -26.56 0.11 4.51
N SER A 19 -25.61 0.93 4.96
CA SER A 19 -25.61 2.37 4.71
C SER A 19 -24.26 2.86 4.19
N GLY A 20 -24.24 4.13 3.80
CA GLY A 20 -23.06 4.87 3.39
C GLY A 20 -23.45 6.04 2.47
N PRO A 21 -22.64 7.12 2.47
CA PRO A 21 -22.98 8.35 1.75
C PRO A 21 -23.07 8.16 0.22
N LEU A 22 -22.47 7.10 -0.32
CA LEU A 22 -22.52 6.78 -1.75
C LEU A 22 -23.57 5.73 -2.12
N CYS A 23 -24.35 5.21 -1.16
CA CYS A 23 -25.35 4.18 -1.47
C CYS A 23 -26.49 4.71 -2.35
N LEU A 24 -26.91 5.96 -2.16
CA LEU A 24 -27.92 6.60 -3.01
C LEU A 24 -27.42 6.68 -4.48
N ASP A 25 -26.21 7.20 -4.66
CA ASP A 25 -25.54 7.36 -5.95
C ASP A 25 -25.35 6.00 -6.65
N LEU A 26 -24.95 4.98 -5.89
CA LEU A 26 -24.71 3.63 -6.39
C LEU A 26 -26.00 2.91 -6.81
N CYS A 27 -27.04 2.97 -5.96
CA CYS A 27 -28.18 2.05 -6.06
C CYS A 27 -29.44 2.67 -6.64
N LYS A 28 -29.68 3.97 -6.40
CA LYS A 28 -30.89 4.66 -6.86
C LYS A 28 -30.60 5.56 -8.05
N GLU A 29 -29.68 6.51 -7.91
CA GLU A 29 -29.33 7.43 -9.01
C GLU A 29 -28.55 6.72 -10.12
N LYS A 30 -27.79 5.68 -9.77
CA LYS A 30 -26.89 4.96 -10.68
C LYS A 30 -25.89 5.91 -11.36
N SER A 31 -25.43 6.91 -10.61
CA SER A 31 -24.46 7.91 -11.05
C SER A 31 -22.99 7.46 -10.87
N ILE A 32 -22.80 6.23 -10.36
CA ILE A 32 -21.52 5.53 -10.28
C ILE A 32 -21.48 4.44 -11.35
N HIS A 33 -20.51 4.55 -12.26
CA HIS A 33 -20.27 3.61 -13.35
C HIS A 33 -18.95 2.87 -13.14
N PHE A 34 -19.00 1.54 -13.31
CA PHE A 34 -17.84 0.67 -13.26
C PHE A 34 -17.32 0.47 -14.67
N ASP A 35 -16.03 0.70 -14.85
CA ASP A 35 -15.33 0.46 -16.12
C ASP A 35 -14.54 -0.85 -16.01
N LYS A 36 -13.20 -0.79 -16.10
CA LYS A 36 -12.31 -1.96 -16.12
C LYS A 36 -12.04 -2.49 -14.71
N CYS A 37 -12.11 -3.82 -14.53
CA CYS A 37 -11.55 -4.47 -13.34
C CYS A 37 -10.01 -4.48 -13.43
N LEU A 38 -9.35 -3.92 -12.42
CA LEU A 38 -7.89 -3.81 -12.34
C LEU A 38 -7.28 -4.92 -11.47
N SER A 39 -8.08 -5.61 -10.66
CA SER A 39 -7.61 -6.70 -9.80
C SER A 39 -7.65 -8.07 -10.49
N THR A 40 -6.66 -8.89 -10.16
CA THR A 40 -6.64 -10.34 -10.38
C THR A 40 -7.03 -11.12 -9.11
N ASN A 41 -6.90 -10.51 -7.93
CA ASN A 41 -7.31 -11.07 -6.64
C ASN A 41 -8.85 -10.96 -6.44
N VAL A 42 -9.45 -12.02 -5.91
CA VAL A 42 -10.90 -12.11 -5.64
C VAL A 42 -11.32 -11.51 -4.29
N ASP A 43 -10.40 -11.39 -3.33
CA ASP A 43 -10.67 -10.91 -1.98
C ASP A 43 -10.72 -9.38 -1.91
N LYS A 44 -9.80 -8.71 -2.63
CA LYS A 44 -9.80 -7.25 -2.86
C LYS A 44 -9.91 -6.96 -4.34
N ILE A 45 -11.05 -6.38 -4.74
CA ILE A 45 -11.31 -6.03 -6.14
C ILE A 45 -11.28 -4.51 -6.31
N VAL A 46 -10.47 -4.07 -7.27
CA VAL A 46 -10.30 -2.69 -7.67
C VAL A 46 -10.87 -2.51 -9.07
N TYR A 47 -11.70 -1.49 -9.24
CA TYR A 47 -12.29 -1.10 -10.51
C TYR A 47 -11.92 0.33 -10.85
N ASP A 48 -11.62 0.55 -12.13
CA ASP A 48 -11.74 1.88 -12.74
C ASP A 48 -13.22 2.26 -12.85
N GLY A 49 -13.52 3.56 -12.88
CA GLY A 49 -14.89 4.01 -13.02
C GLY A 49 -15.06 5.52 -13.08
N GLU A 50 -16.33 5.92 -13.07
CA GLU A 50 -16.76 7.31 -13.14
C GLU A 50 -17.88 7.56 -12.15
N TRP A 51 -17.82 8.68 -11.45
CA TRP A 51 -18.85 9.13 -10.53
C TRP A 51 -19.17 10.61 -10.79
N LYS A 52 -20.41 10.91 -11.20
CA LYS A 52 -20.87 12.28 -11.48
C LYS A 52 -19.92 13.06 -12.42
N GLY A 53 -19.43 12.39 -13.47
CA GLY A 53 -18.49 12.96 -14.45
C GLY A 53 -17.02 13.01 -14.01
N ARG A 54 -16.69 12.55 -12.79
CA ARG A 54 -15.32 12.46 -12.27
C ARG A 54 -14.79 11.04 -12.42
N LYS A 55 -13.55 10.88 -12.93
CA LYS A 55 -12.87 9.58 -12.92
C LYS A 55 -12.45 9.19 -11.50
N VAL A 56 -12.75 7.95 -11.10
CA VAL A 56 -12.55 7.44 -9.74
C VAL A 56 -12.04 6.01 -9.75
N ILE A 57 -11.48 5.58 -8.62
CA ILE A 57 -11.18 4.17 -8.36
C ILE A 57 -12.17 3.65 -7.32
N LEU A 58 -12.80 2.52 -7.61
CA LEU A 58 -13.70 1.84 -6.70
C LEU A 58 -13.02 0.60 -6.14
N LYS A 59 -12.92 0.50 -4.82
CA LYS A 59 -12.31 -0.63 -4.14
C LYS A 59 -13.34 -1.36 -3.30
N ARG A 60 -13.30 -2.69 -3.34
CA ARG A 60 -14.18 -3.57 -2.57
C ARG A 60 -13.38 -4.69 -1.93
N THR A 61 -13.55 -4.89 -0.63
CA THR A 61 -13.02 -6.05 0.08
C THR A 61 -14.15 -7.01 0.51
N LEU A 62 -13.88 -8.31 0.46
CA LEU A 62 -14.76 -9.33 1.01
C LEU A 62 -14.74 -9.35 2.55
N ASP A 63 -13.65 -8.90 3.17
CA ASP A 63 -13.50 -8.95 4.63
C ASP A 63 -14.49 -8.05 5.34
N TRP A 64 -14.89 -6.93 4.72
CA TRP A 64 -15.97 -6.11 5.25
C TRP A 64 -17.24 -6.92 5.50
N PHE A 65 -17.61 -7.82 4.59
CA PHE A 65 -18.85 -8.58 4.73
C PHE A 65 -18.73 -9.67 5.80
N LYS A 66 -17.54 -10.26 5.95
CA LYS A 66 -17.26 -11.21 7.04
C LYS A 66 -17.36 -10.51 8.40
N LEU A 67 -16.65 -9.38 8.55
CA LEU A 67 -16.70 -8.54 9.74
C LEU A 67 -18.12 -8.03 10.00
N PHE A 68 -18.84 -7.62 8.97
CA PHE A 68 -20.22 -7.16 9.11
C PHE A 68 -21.10 -8.25 9.72
N GLU A 69 -20.97 -9.50 9.29
CA GLU A 69 -21.69 -10.65 9.86
C GLU A 69 -21.27 -10.94 11.31
N GLU A 70 -20.00 -10.73 11.67
CA GLU A 70 -19.49 -10.94 13.04
C GLU A 70 -19.89 -9.82 14.02
N VAL A 71 -19.99 -8.58 13.54
CA VAL A 71 -20.30 -7.37 14.34
C VAL A 71 -21.78 -7.31 14.79
N HIS A 72 -22.55 -8.40 14.66
CA HIS A 72 -23.95 -8.49 15.11
C HIS A 72 -24.18 -8.19 16.60
N HIS A 73 -23.14 -8.25 17.45
CA HIS A 73 -23.29 -8.14 18.90
C HIS A 73 -22.77 -6.83 19.53
N PHE A 74 -22.24 -5.88 18.74
CA PHE A 74 -21.51 -4.74 19.31
C PHE A 74 -22.34 -3.47 19.55
N LEU A 75 -23.57 -3.35 19.03
CA LEU A 75 -24.34 -2.09 19.04
C LEU A 75 -25.71 -2.17 19.71
N ASP A 76 -25.90 -3.10 20.64
CA ASP A 76 -27.14 -3.22 21.43
C ASP A 76 -27.03 -2.36 22.70
N TYR A 77 -27.04 -1.04 22.52
CA TYR A 77 -26.90 -0.07 23.62
C TYR A 77 -28.11 0.86 23.73
N ASP A 78 -28.53 1.13 24.96
CA ASP A 78 -29.62 2.06 25.32
C ASP A 78 -29.42 3.50 24.77
N ASN A 79 -28.17 3.86 24.42
CA ASN A 79 -27.83 5.10 23.72
C ASN A 79 -26.74 4.87 22.66
N LEU A 80 -27.18 4.55 21.43
CA LEU A 80 -26.34 4.25 20.28
C LEU A 80 -25.25 5.31 20.05
N LEU A 81 -25.58 6.60 20.08
CA LEU A 81 -24.64 7.67 19.74
C LEU A 81 -23.51 7.77 20.76
N SER A 82 -23.82 7.81 22.06
CA SER A 82 -22.78 7.93 23.09
C SER A 82 -21.88 6.70 23.13
N SER A 83 -22.44 5.50 22.98
CA SER A 83 -21.65 4.26 22.90
C SER A 83 -20.73 4.25 21.68
N SER A 84 -21.22 4.69 20.53
CA SER A 84 -20.43 4.76 19.30
C SER A 84 -19.32 5.81 19.39
N GLN A 85 -19.56 6.94 20.05
CA GLN A 85 -18.54 7.95 20.32
C GLN A 85 -17.45 7.42 21.26
N HIS A 86 -17.82 6.70 22.31
CA HIS A 86 -16.86 6.07 23.22
C HIS A 86 -15.99 5.05 22.48
N TYR A 87 -16.63 4.21 21.66
CA TYR A 87 -15.94 3.24 20.81
C TYR A 87 -14.89 3.92 19.90
N ILE A 88 -15.26 5.01 19.21
CA ILE A 88 -14.31 5.75 18.38
C ILE A 88 -13.15 6.32 19.20
N SER A 89 -13.41 6.81 20.42
CA SER A 89 -12.35 7.29 21.30
C SER A 89 -11.36 6.18 21.61
N SER A 90 -11.84 5.02 22.07
CA SER A 90 -11.00 3.86 22.38
C SER A 90 -10.27 3.33 21.15
N TYR A 91 -10.92 3.29 19.99
CA TYR A 91 -10.30 2.82 18.75
C TYR A 91 -9.18 3.76 18.27
N VAL A 92 -9.40 5.07 18.30
CA VAL A 92 -8.37 6.07 17.97
C VAL A 92 -7.20 6.00 18.96
N GLU A 93 -7.47 5.84 20.24
CA GLU A 93 -6.43 5.68 21.27
C GLU A 93 -5.61 4.39 21.08
N ALA A 94 -6.26 3.28 20.71
CA ALA A 94 -5.57 2.03 20.41
C ALA A 94 -4.64 2.15 19.17
N LEU A 95 -5.05 2.93 18.17
CA LEU A 95 -4.27 3.11 16.95
C LEU A 95 -3.12 4.13 17.12
N PHE A 96 -3.42 5.29 17.70
CA PHE A 96 -2.52 6.44 17.68
C PHE A 96 -1.92 6.79 19.05
N GLY A 97 -2.36 6.11 20.11
CA GLY A 97 -1.95 6.43 21.49
C GLY A 97 -2.37 7.84 21.89
N ASN A 98 -1.53 8.48 22.70
CA ASN A 98 -1.74 9.87 23.10
C ASN A 98 -1.20 10.82 22.03
N CYS A 99 -2.07 11.30 21.14
CA CYS A 99 -1.71 12.23 20.07
C CYS A 99 -2.37 13.60 20.22
N THR A 100 -1.66 14.67 19.83
CA THR A 100 -2.05 16.06 20.13
C THR A 100 -3.33 16.52 19.42
N GLN A 101 -3.65 15.93 18.27
CA GLN A 101 -4.86 16.27 17.51
C GLN A 101 -5.84 15.09 17.38
N CYS A 102 -5.70 14.06 18.23
CA CYS A 102 -6.59 12.89 18.21
C CYS A 102 -8.06 13.29 18.35
N ASP A 103 -8.37 14.33 19.13
CA ASP A 103 -9.75 14.82 19.28
C ASP A 103 -10.34 15.36 17.96
N LYS A 104 -9.52 15.99 17.11
CA LYS A 104 -9.95 16.40 15.76
C LYS A 104 -10.29 15.18 14.91
N LEU A 105 -9.51 14.10 15.01
CA LEU A 105 -9.82 12.84 14.32
C LEU A 105 -11.12 12.22 14.84
N LYS A 106 -11.26 12.08 16.16
CA LYS A 106 -12.46 11.52 16.82
C LYS A 106 -13.71 12.27 16.36
N LEU A 107 -13.70 13.61 16.41
CA LEU A 107 -14.81 14.43 15.94
C LEU A 107 -15.13 14.23 14.45
N ARG A 108 -14.10 14.09 13.60
CA ARG A 108 -14.29 13.84 12.17
C ARG A 108 -14.89 12.45 11.91
N LEU A 109 -14.44 11.41 12.61
CA LEU A 109 -14.99 10.06 12.49
C LEU A 109 -16.45 10.00 12.96
N VAL A 110 -16.78 10.66 14.07
CA VAL A 110 -18.17 10.70 14.58
C VAL A 110 -19.13 11.38 13.60
N LYS A 111 -18.67 12.36 12.81
CA LYS A 111 -19.50 13.00 11.77
C LYS A 111 -19.95 12.04 10.67
N HIS A 112 -19.25 10.92 10.46
CA HIS A 112 -19.65 9.92 9.47
C HIS A 112 -20.75 8.96 9.96
N PHE A 113 -21.18 9.07 11.23
CA PHE A 113 -22.30 8.27 11.76
C PHE A 113 -23.67 8.73 11.28
N ASP A 114 -23.81 10.01 10.88
CA ASP A 114 -24.97 10.53 10.15
C ASP A 114 -24.54 10.65 8.69
N ASP A 115 -24.56 9.54 7.96
CA ASP A 115 -23.94 9.47 6.64
C ASP A 115 -24.78 10.16 5.55
N ASN A 116 -26.09 10.29 5.80
CA ASN A 116 -27.04 10.91 4.90
C ASN A 116 -27.35 12.38 5.26
N ASN A 117 -26.85 12.86 6.42
CA ASN A 117 -27.01 14.22 6.95
C ASN A 117 -28.47 14.62 7.22
N ASP A 118 -29.32 13.69 7.67
CA ASP A 118 -30.70 13.97 8.08
C ASP A 118 -30.84 14.38 9.55
N GLY A 119 -29.73 14.40 10.29
CA GLY A 119 -29.66 14.74 11.71
C GLY A 119 -30.01 13.59 12.65
N LYS A 120 -30.21 12.37 12.15
CA LYS A 120 -30.52 11.17 12.92
C LYS A 120 -29.46 10.10 12.69
N VAL A 121 -28.96 9.53 13.77
CA VAL A 121 -27.99 8.42 13.71
C VAL A 121 -28.71 7.09 13.94
N THR A 122 -28.64 6.21 12.96
CA THR A 122 -29.23 4.87 12.98
C THR A 122 -28.18 3.79 13.25
N ALA A 123 -28.63 2.63 13.76
CA ALA A 123 -27.73 1.50 14.02
C ALA A 123 -27.05 1.00 12.74
N THR A 124 -27.74 1.04 11.60
CA THR A 124 -27.20 0.64 10.31
C THR A 124 -26.07 1.54 9.83
N GLU A 125 -26.19 2.87 10.01
CA GLU A 125 -25.14 3.83 9.65
C GLU A 125 -23.88 3.60 10.49
N VAL A 126 -24.04 3.57 11.81
CA VAL A 126 -22.94 3.29 12.74
C VAL A 126 -22.28 1.96 12.40
N ARG A 127 -23.05 0.89 12.26
CA ARG A 127 -22.51 -0.45 11.98
C ARG A 127 -21.76 -0.48 10.66
N SER A 128 -22.32 0.11 9.61
CA SER A 128 -21.71 0.11 8.28
C SER A 128 -20.37 0.85 8.29
N PHE A 129 -20.32 1.98 8.99
CA PHE A 129 -19.11 2.78 9.13
C PHE A 129 -18.06 2.12 10.03
N VAL A 130 -18.44 1.66 11.23
CA VAL A 130 -17.51 1.01 12.16
C VAL A 130 -16.88 -0.24 11.54
N THR A 131 -17.66 -1.03 10.81
CA THR A 131 -17.13 -2.19 10.08
C THR A 131 -16.12 -1.77 9.00
N LEU A 132 -16.33 -0.61 8.36
CA LEU A 132 -15.36 -0.06 7.41
C LEU A 132 -14.07 0.37 8.12
N LEU A 133 -14.14 0.96 9.31
CA LEU A 133 -12.98 1.41 10.09
C LEU A 133 -12.10 0.26 10.59
N HIS A 134 -12.63 -0.96 10.70
CA HIS A 134 -11.82 -2.15 11.01
C HIS A 134 -10.92 -2.59 9.87
N LEU A 135 -11.14 -2.08 8.66
CA LEU A 135 -10.25 -2.32 7.54
C LEU A 135 -9.10 -1.31 7.57
N GLN A 136 -7.87 -1.80 7.46
CA GLN A 136 -6.67 -0.98 7.56
C GLN A 136 -6.66 0.18 6.56
N GLU A 137 -6.86 -0.12 5.26
CA GLU A 137 -6.79 0.92 4.22
C GLU A 137 -7.88 2.01 4.37
N PRO A 138 -9.19 1.69 4.50
CA PRO A 138 -10.22 2.71 4.71
C PRO A 138 -9.97 3.58 5.94
N MET A 139 -9.53 2.99 7.06
CA MET A 139 -9.20 3.77 8.26
C MET A 139 -8.08 4.78 7.98
N MET A 140 -7.00 4.35 7.33
CA MET A 140 -5.88 5.23 6.99
C MET A 140 -6.26 6.28 5.95
N LEU A 141 -7.04 5.92 4.92
CA LEU A 141 -7.56 6.87 3.92
C LEU A 141 -8.40 7.97 4.57
N ILE A 142 -9.30 7.63 5.48
CA ILE A 142 -10.14 8.61 6.18
C ILE A 142 -9.29 9.48 7.11
N ALA A 143 -8.38 8.87 7.88
CA ALA A 143 -7.50 9.60 8.79
C ALA A 143 -6.64 10.61 8.01
N LEU A 144 -6.04 10.20 6.90
CA LEU A 144 -5.08 10.97 6.12
C LEU A 144 -5.71 11.82 5.00
N ASN A 145 -7.03 11.81 4.83
CA ASN A 145 -7.71 12.44 3.70
C ASN A 145 -7.39 13.94 3.47
N GLU A 146 -6.91 14.65 4.50
CA GLU A 146 -6.50 16.07 4.38
C GLU A 146 -5.07 16.24 3.85
N SER A 147 -4.32 15.16 3.66
CA SER A 147 -2.94 15.18 3.17
C SER A 147 -2.89 15.27 1.65
N LYS A 148 -2.08 16.20 1.13
CA LYS A 148 -1.78 16.28 -0.31
C LYS A 148 -1.03 15.06 -0.85
N HIS A 149 -0.50 14.22 0.05
CA HIS A 149 0.30 13.04 -0.25
C HIS A 149 -0.52 11.74 -0.25
N THR A 150 -1.84 11.82 -0.10
CA THR A 150 -2.75 10.69 -0.16
C THR A 150 -3.85 10.96 -1.17
N VAL A 151 -4.41 9.89 -1.75
CA VAL A 151 -5.61 10.01 -2.58
C VAL A 151 -6.81 10.48 -1.76
N ASP A 152 -7.66 11.29 -2.39
CA ASP A 152 -8.89 11.72 -1.74
C ASP A 152 -9.84 10.52 -1.56
N PHE A 153 -10.38 10.36 -0.35
CA PHE A 153 -11.48 9.45 -0.04
C PHE A 153 -12.80 10.17 -0.25
N TYR A 154 -13.61 9.67 -1.20
CA TYR A 154 -14.89 10.30 -1.56
C TYR A 154 -16.09 9.76 -0.81
N GLY A 155 -16.01 8.53 -0.30
CA GLY A 155 -17.07 7.92 0.48
C GLY A 155 -17.16 6.42 0.27
N TYR A 156 -18.23 5.84 0.81
CA TYR A 156 -18.45 4.40 0.81
C TYR A 156 -19.93 4.04 0.71
N CYS A 157 -20.19 2.78 0.41
CA CYS A 157 -21.49 2.11 0.54
C CYS A 157 -21.26 0.68 1.04
N GLY A 158 -21.42 0.48 2.36
CA GLY A 158 -20.87 -0.69 3.06
C GLY A 158 -19.39 -0.91 2.71
N GLY A 159 -19.00 -2.16 2.39
CA GLY A 159 -17.62 -2.51 2.03
C GLY A 159 -17.12 -2.11 0.64
N LEU A 160 -17.79 -1.20 -0.06
CA LEU A 160 -17.31 -0.59 -1.30
C LEU A 160 -17.00 0.87 -1.01
N TYR A 161 -15.79 1.32 -1.34
CA TYR A 161 -15.38 2.71 -1.16
C TYR A 161 -14.79 3.27 -2.45
N VAL A 162 -14.87 4.59 -2.58
CA VAL A 162 -14.48 5.31 -3.79
C VAL A 162 -13.38 6.31 -3.42
N VAL A 163 -12.31 6.30 -4.20
CA VAL A 163 -11.16 7.17 -4.02
C VAL A 163 -10.79 7.87 -5.34
N GLU A 164 -9.98 8.92 -5.23
CA GLU A 164 -9.37 9.61 -6.35
C GLU A 164 -8.65 8.65 -7.30
N LYS A 165 -8.82 8.87 -8.61
CA LYS A 165 -8.01 8.24 -9.64
C LYS A 165 -6.81 9.11 -9.98
N VAL A 166 -5.62 8.53 -9.83
CA VAL A 166 -4.36 9.09 -10.33
C VAL A 166 -4.14 8.68 -11.80
N PRO A 167 -3.60 9.58 -12.65
CA PRO A 167 -3.26 9.26 -14.04
C PRO A 167 -2.32 8.07 -14.22
N TYR A 168 -1.27 7.96 -13.40
CA TYR A 168 -0.23 6.94 -13.54
C TYR A 168 0.19 6.40 -12.18
N THR A 169 0.49 5.10 -12.10
CA THR A 169 1.13 4.49 -10.93
C THR A 169 2.65 4.49 -11.10
N ALA A 170 3.40 4.55 -9.99
CA ALA A 170 4.86 4.54 -10.07
C ALA A 170 5.41 3.20 -10.59
N SER A 171 4.72 2.10 -10.35
CA SER A 171 5.09 0.81 -10.97
C SER A 171 5.01 0.81 -12.50
N GLN A 172 4.03 1.49 -13.11
CA GLN A 172 3.90 1.61 -14.57
C GLN A 172 5.02 2.46 -15.18
N VAL A 173 5.47 3.49 -14.47
CA VAL A 173 6.50 4.42 -14.94
C VAL A 173 7.91 3.88 -14.71
N PHE A 174 8.17 3.33 -13.52
CA PHE A 174 9.52 2.90 -13.10
C PHE A 174 9.74 1.39 -13.20
N GLY A 175 8.74 0.61 -13.64
CA GLY A 175 8.91 -0.78 -14.10
C GLY A 175 9.10 -1.85 -13.03
N ALA A 176 8.55 -1.68 -11.83
CA ALA A 176 8.67 -2.68 -10.77
C ALA A 176 7.37 -2.85 -10.00
N THR A 177 6.53 -3.79 -10.44
CA THR A 177 5.66 -4.53 -9.52
C THR A 177 6.56 -5.50 -8.75
N TRP A 178 6.41 -5.54 -7.43
CA TRP A 178 7.33 -6.19 -6.51
C TRP A 178 6.86 -7.60 -6.10
N GLU A 179 7.74 -8.30 -5.37
CA GLU A 179 7.72 -9.70 -4.91
C GLU A 179 7.92 -10.77 -6.01
N LEU A 180 9.09 -11.43 -6.00
CA LEU A 180 9.39 -12.63 -6.81
C LEU A 180 8.36 -13.77 -6.64
N LYS A 181 7.54 -13.71 -5.57
CA LYS A 181 6.44 -14.66 -5.31
C LYS A 181 5.16 -14.35 -6.08
N ASP A 182 4.95 -13.13 -6.57
CA ASP A 182 3.73 -12.74 -7.29
C ASP A 182 3.84 -12.93 -8.83
N LEU A 183 5.03 -13.26 -9.32
CA LEU A 183 5.29 -13.60 -10.73
C LEU A 183 4.69 -14.96 -11.16
N SER A 184 4.23 -15.80 -10.22
CA SER A 184 3.49 -17.03 -10.54
C SER A 184 2.04 -16.77 -10.99
N LEU A 185 1.59 -15.52 -11.05
CA LEU A 185 0.20 -15.13 -11.34
C LEU A 185 0.02 -14.35 -12.65
N LEU A 186 1.02 -14.33 -13.54
CA LEU A 186 0.83 -13.82 -14.90
C LEU A 186 -0.14 -14.73 -15.68
N PRO A 187 -1.16 -14.17 -16.36
CA PRO A 187 -2.10 -14.97 -17.15
C PRO A 187 -1.41 -15.64 -18.34
N ASP A 188 -2.01 -16.76 -18.80
CA ASP A 188 -1.57 -17.72 -19.82
C ASP A 188 -1.30 -17.16 -21.25
N PHE A 189 -1.05 -15.85 -21.40
CA PHE A 189 -0.73 -15.21 -22.69
C PHE A 189 0.56 -15.75 -23.34
N LEU A 190 1.37 -16.53 -22.62
CA LEU A 190 2.67 -17.03 -23.08
C LEU A 190 2.68 -18.48 -23.58
N GLU A 191 1.53 -19.17 -23.67
CA GLU A 191 1.48 -20.52 -24.27
C GLU A 191 2.02 -20.54 -25.72
N GLN A 192 1.94 -19.42 -26.46
CA GLN A 192 2.47 -19.31 -27.82
C GLN A 192 4.00 -19.19 -27.91
N LEU A 193 4.68 -18.81 -26.83
CA LEU A 193 6.14 -18.65 -26.82
C LEU A 193 6.88 -19.92 -26.35
N GLU A 194 6.20 -20.82 -25.63
CA GLU A 194 6.74 -22.12 -25.25
C GLU A 194 7.04 -23.02 -26.46
N GLU A 195 6.29 -22.91 -27.57
CA GLU A 195 6.56 -23.68 -28.79
C GLU A 195 7.80 -23.18 -29.56
N ILE A 196 8.21 -21.91 -29.38
CA ILE A 196 9.36 -21.33 -30.11
C ILE A 196 10.68 -21.70 -29.43
N GLY A 197 10.69 -21.89 -28.11
CA GLY A 197 11.89 -22.21 -27.33
C GLY A 197 12.40 -23.65 -27.42
N ILE A 198 11.55 -24.60 -27.83
CA ILE A 198 11.89 -26.04 -27.82
C ILE A 198 12.76 -26.46 -29.02
N ASN A 199 12.76 -25.69 -30.12
CA ASN A 199 13.54 -26.05 -31.31
C ASN A 199 15.03 -25.65 -31.28
N MET A 200 15.52 -25.01 -30.20
CA MET A 200 16.92 -24.60 -30.09
C MET A 200 17.76 -25.45 -29.13
N VAL A 201 17.14 -26.36 -28.35
CA VAL A 201 17.82 -27.29 -27.44
C VAL A 201 17.42 -28.72 -27.79
N GLY A 202 17.65 -29.10 -29.05
CA GLY A 202 17.68 -30.51 -29.43
C GLY A 202 18.88 -31.18 -28.76
N THR A 203 18.65 -32.34 -28.17
CA THR A 203 19.59 -33.27 -27.51
C THR A 203 20.02 -32.95 -26.07
N ILE A 204 19.58 -33.81 -25.13
CA ILE A 204 19.82 -33.89 -23.67
C ILE A 204 18.63 -33.38 -22.83
N VAL A 205 17.50 -34.09 -22.84
CA VAL A 205 16.28 -33.68 -22.10
C VAL A 205 15.99 -34.50 -20.84
N ASP A 206 16.44 -35.74 -20.66
CA ASP A 206 15.93 -36.52 -19.49
C ASP A 206 16.85 -36.56 -18.27
N VAL A 207 18.13 -36.20 -18.39
CA VAL A 207 19.10 -36.32 -17.28
C VAL A 207 19.38 -34.99 -16.58
N VAL A 208 19.24 -33.87 -17.29
CA VAL A 208 19.60 -32.53 -16.77
C VAL A 208 18.48 -31.93 -15.92
N PHE A 209 17.21 -32.25 -16.20
CA PHE A 209 16.04 -31.76 -15.44
C PHE A 209 15.85 -32.45 -14.07
N ALA A 210 16.56 -33.55 -13.80
CA ALA A 210 16.53 -34.22 -12.49
C ALA A 210 17.47 -33.56 -11.46
N ILE A 211 18.26 -32.55 -11.85
CA ILE A 211 19.17 -31.82 -10.98
C ILE A 211 18.43 -30.60 -10.41
N PRO A 212 18.12 -30.54 -9.10
CA PRO A 212 17.32 -29.47 -8.50
C PRO A 212 17.85 -28.06 -8.79
N TYR A 213 19.18 -27.94 -8.89
CA TYR A 213 19.86 -26.70 -9.21
C TYR A 213 19.56 -26.20 -10.64
N VAL A 214 19.45 -27.10 -11.62
CA VAL A 214 19.17 -26.73 -13.02
C VAL A 214 17.70 -26.34 -13.19
N CYS A 215 16.78 -26.99 -12.48
CA CYS A 215 15.38 -26.55 -12.40
C CYS A 215 15.24 -25.18 -11.74
N HIS A 216 16.00 -24.87 -10.68
CA HIS A 216 16.02 -23.54 -10.09
C HIS A 216 16.53 -22.48 -11.08
N VAL A 217 17.66 -22.73 -11.73
CA VAL A 217 18.26 -21.78 -12.69
C VAL A 217 17.39 -21.56 -13.92
N LEU A 218 16.73 -22.61 -14.44
CA LEU A 218 15.79 -22.50 -15.57
C LEU A 218 14.50 -21.77 -15.17
N ASN A 219 13.97 -22.03 -13.96
CA ASN A 219 12.83 -21.26 -13.44
C ASN A 219 13.20 -19.80 -13.24
N ASP A 220 14.39 -19.51 -12.70
CA ASP A 220 14.87 -18.15 -12.54
C ASP A 220 15.04 -17.46 -13.90
N ALA A 221 15.59 -18.14 -14.91
CA ALA A 221 15.72 -17.61 -16.26
C ALA A 221 14.38 -17.38 -16.96
N LEU A 222 13.42 -18.29 -16.83
CA LEU A 222 12.07 -18.16 -17.37
C LEU A 222 11.30 -17.03 -16.67
N MET A 223 11.46 -16.89 -15.35
CA MET A 223 10.91 -15.80 -14.55
C MET A 223 11.50 -14.45 -14.96
N LEU A 224 12.81 -14.38 -15.20
CA LEU A 224 13.49 -13.20 -15.72
C LEU A 224 13.01 -12.84 -17.13
N ALA A 225 12.77 -13.83 -17.99
CA ALA A 225 12.20 -13.61 -19.33
C ALA A 225 10.74 -13.12 -19.28
N LYS A 226 9.90 -13.71 -18.42
CA LYS A 226 8.52 -13.26 -18.16
C LYS A 226 8.49 -11.83 -17.63
N TYR A 227 9.36 -11.51 -16.68
CA TYR A 227 9.58 -10.17 -16.15
C TYR A 227 10.01 -9.17 -17.23
N TYR A 228 10.97 -9.56 -18.09
CA TYR A 228 11.48 -8.73 -19.18
C TYR A 228 10.41 -8.44 -20.26
N ILE A 229 9.61 -9.44 -20.63
CA ILE A 229 8.53 -9.28 -21.61
C ILE A 229 7.37 -8.45 -21.04
N PHE A 230 6.96 -8.70 -19.79
CA PHE A 230 5.93 -7.90 -19.13
C PHE A 230 6.34 -6.43 -19.05
N THR A 231 7.57 -6.15 -18.62
CA THR A 231 8.07 -4.78 -18.47
C THR A 231 8.21 -4.05 -19.81
N LEU A 232 8.66 -4.70 -20.89
CA LEU A 232 8.69 -4.13 -22.24
C LEU A 232 7.29 -3.82 -22.82
N THR A 233 6.28 -4.58 -22.43
CA THR A 233 4.90 -4.42 -22.94
C THR A 233 4.00 -3.57 -22.05
N SER A 234 4.37 -3.37 -20.77
CA SER A 234 3.62 -2.58 -19.79
C SER A 234 4.21 -1.18 -19.52
N GLN A 235 5.50 -0.94 -19.78
CA GLN A 235 6.09 0.39 -19.63
C GLN A 235 5.65 1.31 -20.76
N THR A 236 4.77 2.24 -20.44
CA THR A 236 4.32 3.28 -21.38
C THR A 236 5.27 4.48 -21.45
N TYR A 237 6.25 4.56 -20.53
CA TYR A 237 7.14 5.70 -20.38
C TYR A 237 8.49 5.28 -19.78
N ILE A 238 9.60 5.81 -20.31
CA ILE A 238 10.95 5.60 -19.76
C ILE A 238 11.42 6.93 -19.16
N PRO A 239 11.52 7.05 -17.83
CA PRO A 239 11.91 8.29 -17.18
C PRO A 239 13.39 8.59 -17.42
N ASN A 240 13.70 9.85 -17.73
CA ASN A 240 15.07 10.35 -17.83
C ASN A 240 15.69 10.52 -16.42
N GLU A 241 16.99 10.83 -16.35
CA GLU A 241 17.69 10.93 -15.06
C GLU A 241 17.14 12.03 -14.15
N GLN A 242 16.75 13.18 -14.70
CA GLN A 242 16.15 14.27 -13.92
C GLN A 242 14.84 13.81 -13.28
N GLU A 243 13.98 13.13 -14.04
CA GLU A 243 12.69 12.62 -13.55
C GLU A 243 12.86 11.55 -12.47
N LYS A 244 13.92 10.73 -12.55
CA LYS A 244 14.25 9.77 -11.48
C LYS A 244 14.60 10.48 -10.18
N PHE A 245 15.42 11.53 -10.23
CA PHE A 245 15.72 12.32 -9.04
C PHE A 245 14.47 13.02 -8.49
N GLU A 246 13.67 13.65 -9.36
CA GLU A 246 12.42 14.31 -8.96
C GLU A 246 11.44 13.33 -8.30
N PHE A 247 11.32 12.11 -8.83
CA PHE A 247 10.52 11.07 -8.22
C PHE A 247 11.04 10.69 -6.84
N VAL A 248 12.35 10.46 -6.68
CA VAL A 248 12.93 10.11 -5.38
C VAL A 248 12.74 11.25 -4.37
N TYR A 249 12.89 12.52 -4.79
CA TYR A 249 12.60 13.67 -3.94
C TYR A 249 11.13 13.68 -3.50
N SER A 250 10.20 13.51 -4.44
CA SER A 250 8.76 13.47 -4.16
C SER A 250 8.37 12.28 -3.27
N LEU A 251 9.02 11.13 -3.44
CA LEU A 251 8.82 9.93 -2.60
C LEU A 251 9.26 10.18 -1.15
N MET A 252 10.40 10.85 -0.95
CA MET A 252 10.84 11.24 0.40
C MET A 252 9.91 12.29 1.03
N ASP A 253 9.48 13.29 0.25
CA ASP A 253 8.52 14.30 0.72
C ASP A 253 7.18 13.68 1.08
N THR A 254 6.72 12.70 0.29
CA THR A 254 5.51 11.92 0.57
C THR A 254 5.67 11.12 1.86
N THR A 255 6.78 10.39 2.01
CA THR A 255 7.08 9.59 3.21
C THR A 255 7.12 10.45 4.47
N LEU A 256 7.77 11.61 4.40
CA LEU A 256 7.78 12.57 5.49
C LEU A 256 6.39 13.15 5.73
N GLY A 257 5.69 13.61 4.70
CA GLY A 257 4.40 14.29 4.80
C GLY A 257 3.26 13.42 5.32
N ILE A 258 3.27 12.11 5.04
CA ILE A 258 2.31 11.17 5.64
C ILE A 258 2.68 10.82 7.08
N SER A 259 3.97 10.85 7.45
CA SER A 259 4.46 10.50 8.79
C SER A 259 4.51 11.69 9.76
N SER A 260 4.58 12.91 9.26
CA SER A 260 4.50 14.16 10.03
C SER A 260 3.06 14.62 10.26
N TYR A 261 2.09 13.74 9.98
CA TYR A 261 0.67 13.97 10.20
C TYR A 261 0.36 14.04 11.71
N PRO A 262 -0.64 14.81 12.16
CA PRO A 262 -0.74 15.19 13.58
C PRO A 262 -1.21 14.06 14.51
N TYR A 263 -1.32 12.83 14.01
CA TYR A 263 -1.70 11.65 14.79
C TYR A 263 -0.52 10.73 15.11
N GLY A 264 0.67 11.03 14.58
CA GLY A 264 1.89 10.25 14.81
C GLY A 264 2.47 9.67 13.52
N MET A 265 3.64 9.04 13.65
CA MET A 265 4.35 8.45 12.52
C MET A 265 3.65 7.20 12.01
N LEU A 266 3.80 6.97 10.70
CA LEU A 266 3.28 5.81 10.00
C LEU A 266 4.43 4.96 9.48
N GLN A 267 4.15 3.68 9.31
CA GLN A 267 5.07 2.71 8.74
C GLN A 267 4.32 1.86 7.71
N SER A 268 4.83 1.81 6.49
CA SER A 268 4.39 0.86 5.49
C SER A 268 5.15 -0.46 5.65
N CYS A 269 4.41 -1.53 5.88
CA CYS A 269 4.92 -2.90 5.94
C CYS A 269 4.73 -3.65 4.62
N ASP A 270 4.46 -2.92 3.55
CA ASP A 270 4.36 -3.41 2.18
C ASP A 270 4.76 -2.30 1.19
N LEU A 271 5.97 -1.75 1.39
CA LEU A 271 6.47 -0.65 0.59
C LEU A 271 6.88 -1.16 -0.79
N HIS A 272 6.15 -0.72 -1.82
CA HIS A 272 6.46 -1.00 -3.21
C HIS A 272 5.97 0.10 -4.15
N LEU A 273 6.55 0.21 -5.35
CA LEU A 273 6.22 1.30 -6.30
C LEU A 273 4.77 1.24 -6.80
N GLY A 274 4.11 0.09 -6.73
CA GLY A 274 2.67 -0.04 -7.01
C GLY A 274 1.76 0.72 -6.04
N ASN A 275 2.25 1.09 -4.85
CA ASN A 275 1.47 1.77 -3.81
C ASN A 275 1.53 3.30 -3.93
N TYR A 276 2.18 3.81 -4.96
CA TYR A 276 2.29 5.25 -5.22
C TYR A 276 1.79 5.59 -6.63
N GLY A 277 1.22 6.79 -6.77
CA GLY A 277 0.72 7.31 -8.02
C GLY A 277 0.95 8.80 -8.17
N PHE A 278 0.96 9.25 -9.42
CA PHE A 278 1.20 10.64 -9.81
C PHE A 278 -0.12 11.33 -10.08
N THR A 279 -0.35 12.50 -9.48
CA THR A 279 -1.41 13.40 -9.96
C THR A 279 -0.94 14.19 -11.18
N ASN A 280 0.33 14.60 -11.16
CA ASN A 280 1.13 15.16 -12.24
C ASN A 280 2.59 14.75 -12.01
N ILE A 281 3.52 15.20 -12.86
CA ILE A 281 4.94 14.80 -12.79
C ILE A 281 5.58 15.13 -11.42
N SER A 282 5.10 16.14 -10.69
CA SER A 282 5.77 16.64 -9.48
C SER A 282 5.15 16.19 -8.15
N LEU A 283 3.87 15.80 -8.12
CA LEU A 283 3.20 15.41 -6.87
C LEU A 283 2.87 13.91 -6.84
N LEU A 284 3.60 13.20 -5.97
CA LEU A 284 3.35 11.80 -5.64
C LEU A 284 2.31 11.69 -4.52
N LYS A 285 1.39 10.73 -4.68
CA LYS A 285 0.40 10.33 -3.69
C LYS A 285 0.52 8.84 -3.39
N MET A 286 0.32 8.46 -2.14
CA MET A 286 0.11 7.07 -1.75
C MET A 286 -1.33 6.66 -2.08
N ILE A 287 -1.46 5.51 -2.76
CA ILE A 287 -2.72 5.03 -3.35
C ILE A 287 -3.21 3.71 -2.74
N ASP A 288 -2.39 3.05 -1.93
CA ASP A 288 -2.73 1.83 -1.19
C ASP A 288 -2.17 1.88 0.23
N PHE A 289 -2.95 1.44 1.20
CA PHE A 289 -2.67 1.50 2.63
C PHE A 289 -2.90 0.16 3.36
N ASP A 290 -3.06 -0.96 2.63
CA ASP A 290 -3.43 -2.27 3.22
C ASP A 290 -2.54 -2.71 4.39
N HIS A 291 -1.24 -2.45 4.29
CA HIS A 291 -0.24 -2.76 5.32
C HIS A 291 0.44 -1.49 5.86
N THR A 292 -0.30 -0.39 5.97
CA THR A 292 0.21 0.87 6.54
C THR A 292 -0.32 1.08 7.94
N TYR A 293 0.56 1.15 8.93
CA TYR A 293 0.21 1.17 10.34
C TYR A 293 0.73 2.44 11.02
N PRO A 294 -0.04 3.03 11.95
CA PRO A 294 0.55 3.91 12.96
C PRO A 294 1.63 3.16 13.74
N MET A 295 2.79 3.77 13.95
CA MET A 295 3.93 3.09 14.58
C MET A 295 3.64 2.62 16.01
N ILE A 296 2.78 3.33 16.75
CA ILE A 296 2.31 2.92 18.08
C ILE A 296 1.57 1.59 17.99
N TYR A 297 0.54 1.52 17.14
CA TYR A 297 -0.22 0.30 16.92
C TYR A 297 0.64 -0.86 16.39
N LEU A 298 1.57 -0.56 15.48
CA LEU A 298 2.51 -1.56 14.97
C LEU A 298 3.38 -2.15 16.08
N GLY A 299 3.82 -1.32 17.03
CA GLY A 299 4.55 -1.79 18.22
C GLY A 299 3.72 -2.70 19.11
N GLU A 300 2.43 -2.38 19.32
CA GLU A 300 1.49 -3.24 20.05
C GLU A 300 1.28 -4.59 19.34
N LEU A 301 1.12 -4.58 18.01
CA LEU A 301 1.00 -5.81 17.21
C LEU A 301 2.24 -6.71 17.33
N LEU A 302 3.44 -6.11 17.41
CA LEU A 302 4.66 -6.85 17.62
C LEU A 302 4.71 -7.43 19.05
N MET A 303 4.41 -6.64 20.08
CA MET A 303 4.45 -7.11 21.47
C MET A 303 3.46 -8.25 21.77
N GLN A 304 2.38 -8.36 21.01
CA GLN A 304 1.42 -9.46 21.11
C GLN A 304 1.94 -10.79 20.54
N LYS A 305 3.05 -10.78 19.78
CA LYS A 305 3.65 -11.98 19.20
C LYS A 305 4.60 -12.65 20.18
N GLN A 306 4.37 -13.95 20.36
CA GLN A 306 5.33 -14.85 21.00
C GLN A 306 6.47 -15.17 20.02
N CYS A 307 7.69 -15.25 20.52
CA CYS A 307 8.87 -15.52 19.70
C CYS A 307 9.85 -16.45 20.41
N THR A 308 10.56 -17.22 19.60
CA THR A 308 11.74 -18.01 20.00
C THR A 308 13.00 -17.50 19.32
N SER A 309 12.85 -16.77 18.22
CA SER A 309 13.91 -16.15 17.47
C SER A 309 13.47 -14.82 16.87
N ASN A 310 14.43 -14.00 16.46
CA ASN A 310 14.17 -12.72 15.80
C ASN A 310 13.35 -12.85 14.51
N ASN A 311 13.42 -14.01 13.83
CA ASN A 311 12.68 -14.26 12.59
C ASN A 311 11.17 -14.42 12.83
N ASP A 312 10.74 -14.57 14.07
CA ASP A 312 9.32 -14.65 14.45
C ASP A 312 8.69 -13.25 14.58
N CYS A 313 9.51 -12.20 14.61
CA CYS A 313 9.10 -10.85 14.98
C CYS A 313 8.93 -9.92 13.78
N TRP A 314 7.84 -10.10 13.03
CA TRP A 314 7.49 -9.22 11.91
C TRP A 314 5.98 -9.04 11.75
N VAL A 315 5.57 -7.98 11.05
CA VAL A 315 4.18 -7.70 10.65
C VAL A 315 4.18 -7.34 9.16
N GLY A 316 3.25 -7.87 8.37
CA GLY A 316 3.23 -7.63 6.92
C GLY A 316 4.43 -8.27 6.21
N ASN A 317 5.37 -7.47 5.71
CA ASN A 317 6.57 -7.99 5.06
C ASN A 317 7.73 -8.20 6.05
N VAL A 318 8.26 -9.43 6.13
CA VAL A 318 9.37 -9.82 7.01
C VAL A 318 10.64 -8.98 6.84
N ASN A 319 10.86 -8.39 5.65
CA ASN A 319 12.06 -7.61 5.37
C ASN A 319 11.90 -6.11 5.64
N GLN A 320 10.67 -5.65 5.91
CA GLN A 320 10.35 -4.22 6.02
C GLN A 320 9.95 -3.84 7.44
N CYS A 321 9.08 -4.64 8.08
CA CYS A 321 8.57 -4.37 9.41
C CYS A 321 8.88 -5.53 10.36
N TYR A 322 10.12 -5.55 10.85
CA TYR A 322 10.57 -6.52 11.83
C TYR A 322 11.15 -5.85 13.08
N SER A 323 11.18 -6.63 14.15
CA SER A 323 11.81 -6.31 15.42
C SER A 323 12.63 -7.50 15.93
N TRP A 324 13.11 -7.40 17.17
CA TRP A 324 13.91 -8.42 17.83
C TRP A 324 13.09 -9.16 18.87
N CYS A 325 13.37 -10.44 19.06
CA CYS A 325 12.77 -11.21 20.14
C CYS A 325 13.38 -10.79 21.49
N ASN A 326 12.54 -10.64 22.51
CA ASN A 326 13.00 -10.44 23.88
C ASN A 326 13.06 -11.80 24.59
N ASP A 327 14.28 -12.33 24.72
CA ASP A 327 14.52 -13.64 25.35
C ASP A 327 14.01 -13.73 26.80
N GLY A 328 13.88 -12.59 27.49
CA GLY A 328 13.40 -12.54 28.87
C GLY A 328 11.88 -12.71 29.00
N THR A 329 11.11 -12.18 28.03
CA THR A 329 9.63 -12.25 28.06
C THR A 329 9.08 -13.31 27.09
N GLY A 330 9.87 -13.78 26.13
CA GLY A 330 9.40 -14.64 25.04
C GLY A 330 8.50 -13.92 24.03
N THR A 331 8.54 -12.58 24.01
CA THR A 331 7.71 -11.75 23.12
C THR A 331 8.56 -10.81 22.28
N CYS A 332 8.04 -10.35 21.15
CA CYS A 332 8.77 -9.39 20.33
C CYS A 332 8.85 -8.01 20.97
N ASN A 333 9.91 -7.26 20.67
CA ASN A 333 10.01 -5.85 21.03
C ASN A 333 9.07 -4.99 20.18
N SER A 334 8.62 -3.84 20.72
CA SER A 334 7.73 -2.91 20.01
C SER A 334 8.43 -2.04 18.96
N VAL A 335 9.75 -1.90 19.05
CA VAL A 335 10.51 -0.99 18.18
C VAL A 335 10.74 -1.66 16.83
N VAL A 336 10.21 -1.05 15.77
CA VAL A 336 10.47 -1.46 14.38
C VAL A 336 11.88 -1.04 13.99
N TRP A 337 12.66 -1.96 13.43
CA TRP A 337 14.09 -1.74 13.18
C TRP A 337 14.39 -0.75 12.05
N LYS A 338 13.57 -0.73 10.98
CA LYS A 338 13.76 0.17 9.84
C LYS A 338 12.49 0.92 9.53
N HIS A 339 12.61 2.24 9.44
CA HIS A 339 11.55 3.09 8.93
C HIS A 339 11.51 3.09 7.39
N ASP A 340 10.37 3.46 6.80
CA ASP A 340 10.15 3.56 5.35
C ASP A 340 11.26 4.28 4.59
N VAL A 341 11.73 5.42 5.09
CA VAL A 341 12.83 6.19 4.46
C VAL A 341 14.12 5.36 4.30
N THR A 342 14.38 4.46 5.25
CA THR A 342 15.55 3.58 5.23
C THR A 342 15.35 2.49 4.17
N ASN A 343 14.16 1.91 4.09
CA ASN A 343 13.80 0.94 3.05
C ASN A 343 13.84 1.57 1.66
N ILE A 344 13.30 2.78 1.49
CA ILE A 344 13.37 3.57 0.26
C ILE A 344 14.82 3.75 -0.17
N CYS A 345 15.70 4.19 0.74
CA CYS A 345 17.09 4.42 0.39
C CYS A 345 17.82 3.13 -0.01
N GLN A 346 17.64 2.05 0.77
CA GLN A 346 18.39 0.81 0.58
C GLN A 346 17.92 0.00 -0.63
N VAL A 347 16.62 0.08 -0.95
CA VAL A 347 15.95 -0.85 -1.86
C VAL A 347 15.43 -0.12 -3.09
N HIS A 348 14.61 0.93 -2.90
CA HIS A 348 13.90 1.57 -4.01
C HIS A 348 14.79 2.50 -4.83
N ILE A 349 15.64 3.31 -4.20
CA ILE A 349 16.57 4.21 -4.90
C ILE A 349 17.46 3.43 -5.88
N PRO A 350 18.16 2.34 -5.49
CA PRO A 350 18.94 1.53 -6.42
C PRO A 350 18.17 1.05 -7.64
N ILE A 351 16.90 0.68 -7.48
CA ILE A 351 16.09 0.15 -8.57
C ILE A 351 15.66 1.23 -9.54
N ILE A 352 15.25 2.40 -9.01
CA ILE A 352 14.92 3.57 -9.81
C ILE A 352 16.10 3.96 -10.72
N PHE A 353 17.33 3.93 -10.19
CA PHE A 353 18.52 4.32 -10.96
C PHE A 353 19.15 3.20 -11.81
N ARG A 354 19.04 1.92 -11.41
CA ARG A 354 19.51 0.79 -12.22
C ARG A 354 18.67 0.55 -13.47
N GLY A 355 17.36 0.81 -13.41
CA GLY A 355 16.43 0.39 -14.47
C GLY A 355 16.45 -1.13 -14.69
N LEU A 356 15.77 -1.59 -15.76
CA LEU A 356 15.59 -3.02 -16.11
C LEU A 356 16.86 -3.77 -16.56
N THR A 357 18.03 -3.12 -16.58
CA THR A 357 19.26 -3.76 -17.05
C THR A 357 19.93 -4.55 -15.92
N ILE A 358 19.59 -5.85 -15.83
CA ILE A 358 20.15 -6.82 -14.87
C ILE A 358 21.63 -7.13 -15.19
N PHE A 359 22.02 -7.02 -16.46
CA PHE A 359 23.42 -7.07 -16.89
C PHE A 359 23.93 -5.64 -17.07
N ALA A 360 24.50 -5.07 -16.01
CA ALA A 360 25.29 -3.86 -16.12
C ALA A 360 26.47 -4.12 -17.06
N SER A 361 26.52 -3.43 -18.20
CA SER A 361 27.77 -3.31 -18.96
C SER A 361 28.76 -2.45 -18.18
N GLU A 362 30.05 -2.53 -18.52
CA GLU A 362 31.11 -1.67 -17.97
C GLU A 362 30.84 -0.15 -18.16
N ASN A 363 29.82 0.21 -18.94
CA ASN A 363 29.33 1.55 -19.25
C ASN A 363 28.14 2.03 -18.38
N SER A 364 28.04 1.62 -17.11
CA SER A 364 27.00 2.15 -16.20
C SER A 364 27.15 3.67 -16.01
N SER A 365 26.06 4.43 -16.08
CA SER A 365 26.06 5.89 -15.86
C SER A 365 26.72 6.30 -14.53
N CYS A 366 27.28 7.51 -14.47
CA CYS A 366 27.90 8.06 -13.25
C CYS A 366 27.00 7.90 -12.02
N GLN A 367 25.71 8.17 -12.19
CA GLN A 367 24.69 8.06 -11.16
C GLN A 367 24.59 6.63 -10.62
N ARG A 368 24.55 5.61 -11.49
CA ARG A 368 24.49 4.20 -11.06
C ARG A 368 25.68 3.80 -10.19
N LYS A 369 26.88 4.31 -10.49
CA LYS A 369 28.08 4.06 -9.67
C LYS A 369 28.00 4.79 -8.32
N ALA A 370 27.47 6.01 -8.31
CA ALA A 370 27.36 6.84 -7.12
C ALA A 370 26.24 6.41 -6.14
N ILE A 371 25.21 5.70 -6.61
CA ILE A 371 24.13 5.19 -5.74
C ILE A 371 24.59 4.04 -4.83
N PHE A 372 25.57 3.23 -5.23
CA PHE A 372 26.01 2.09 -4.39
C PHE A 372 26.63 2.52 -3.04
N PRO A 373 27.52 3.54 -2.98
CA PRO A 373 27.95 4.14 -1.73
C PRO A 373 26.79 4.69 -0.87
N LEU A 374 25.76 5.27 -1.49
CA LEU A 374 24.59 5.78 -0.78
C LEU A 374 23.84 4.68 -0.03
N VAL A 375 23.67 3.51 -0.64
CA VAL A 375 23.03 2.35 0.03
C VAL A 375 23.78 1.95 1.29
N LYS A 376 25.11 1.90 1.24
CA LYS A 376 25.94 1.58 2.42
C LYS A 376 25.77 2.61 3.54
N LEU A 377 25.69 3.90 3.19
CA LEU A 377 25.41 4.95 4.17
C LEU A 377 24.03 4.75 4.82
N CYS A 378 23.02 4.39 4.05
CA CYS A 378 21.68 4.16 4.56
C CYS A 378 21.56 2.90 5.43
N GLN A 379 22.48 1.94 5.30
CA GLN A 379 22.56 0.76 6.19
C GLN A 379 23.04 1.09 7.59
N SER A 380 23.78 2.19 7.76
CA SER A 380 24.29 2.62 9.07
C SER A 380 23.39 3.64 9.76
N TRP A 381 22.20 3.94 9.24
CA TRP A 381 21.29 4.87 9.89
C TRP A 381 20.69 4.28 11.17
N PRO A 382 20.51 5.12 12.20
CA PRO A 382 19.87 4.67 13.43
C PRO A 382 18.40 4.36 13.20
N VAL A 383 17.81 3.61 14.13
CA VAL A 383 16.36 3.42 14.19
C VAL A 383 15.68 4.78 14.38
N ILE A 384 14.66 5.05 13.58
CA ILE A 384 13.89 6.29 13.62
C ILE A 384 12.66 6.06 14.49
N THR A 385 12.57 6.80 15.59
CA THR A 385 11.48 6.72 16.58
C THR A 385 10.78 8.05 16.81
N SER A 386 11.17 9.12 16.11
CA SER A 386 10.50 10.41 16.17
C SER A 386 10.44 11.11 14.81
N VAL A 387 9.46 12.01 14.64
CA VAL A 387 9.32 12.84 13.43
C VAL A 387 10.56 13.70 13.20
N GLN A 388 11.18 14.23 14.27
CA GLN A 388 12.42 15.01 14.14
C GLN A 388 13.56 14.19 13.53
N GLN A 389 13.75 12.94 13.99
CA GLN A 389 14.77 12.06 13.40
C GLN A 389 14.47 11.72 11.94
N LEU A 390 13.18 11.58 11.60
CA LEU A 390 12.74 11.37 10.22
C LEU A 390 13.06 12.58 9.33
N GLU A 391 12.76 13.79 9.79
CA GLU A 391 13.06 15.05 9.10
C GLU A 391 14.57 15.20 8.84
N GLU A 392 15.39 15.00 9.86
CA GLU A 392 16.85 15.06 9.75
C GLU A 392 17.39 14.01 8.76
N THR A 393 16.83 12.79 8.79
CA THR A 393 17.22 11.71 7.89
C THR A 393 16.85 12.02 6.43
N VAL A 394 15.62 12.51 6.20
CA VAL A 394 15.14 12.90 4.88
C VAL A 394 15.98 14.05 4.31
N LEU A 395 16.30 15.06 5.12
CA LEU A 395 17.16 16.17 4.72
C LEU A 395 18.55 15.67 4.30
N LYS A 396 19.18 14.84 5.13
CA LYS A 396 20.49 14.25 4.84
C LYS A 396 20.48 13.43 3.55
N LEU A 397 19.44 12.62 3.32
CA LEU A 397 19.31 11.84 2.09
C LEU A 397 19.19 12.74 0.85
N LYS A 398 18.39 13.80 0.94
CA LYS A 398 18.24 14.80 -0.13
C LYS A 398 19.54 15.49 -0.47
N GLU A 399 20.34 15.87 0.52
CA GLU A 399 21.65 16.48 0.31
C GLU A 399 22.61 15.54 -0.42
N GLN A 400 22.65 14.25 -0.03
CA GLN A 400 23.48 13.25 -0.70
C GLN A 400 23.06 13.06 -2.16
N LEU A 401 21.75 12.91 -2.42
CA LEU A 401 21.22 12.77 -3.77
C LEU A 401 21.52 14.00 -4.64
N LYS A 402 21.39 15.21 -4.08
CA LYS A 402 21.73 16.45 -4.78
C LYS A 402 23.23 16.52 -5.13
N SER A 403 24.10 16.10 -4.22
CA SER A 403 25.54 16.01 -4.50
C SER A 403 25.83 15.04 -5.65
N ILE A 404 25.16 13.88 -5.66
CA ILE A 404 25.31 12.90 -6.75
C ILE A 404 24.82 13.50 -8.07
N GLN A 405 23.64 14.11 -8.08
CA GLN A 405 23.04 14.74 -9.25
C GLN A 405 23.96 15.80 -9.87
N ASN A 406 24.54 16.68 -9.05
CA ASN A 406 25.47 17.72 -9.51
C ASN A 406 26.75 17.09 -10.07
N SER A 407 27.40 16.20 -9.31
CA SER A 407 28.69 15.59 -9.70
C SER A 407 28.63 14.82 -11.02
N CYS A 408 27.47 14.23 -11.33
CA CYS A 408 27.25 13.47 -12.55
C CYS A 408 26.68 14.30 -13.72
N SER A 409 26.31 15.56 -13.49
CA SER A 409 25.89 16.51 -14.53
C SER A 409 27.06 17.33 -15.08
N GLU A 410 28.20 17.35 -14.37
CA GLU A 410 29.44 18.03 -14.75
C GLU A 410 30.38 17.15 -15.61
N LEU A 411 30.01 15.90 -15.86
CA LEU A 411 30.71 14.88 -16.68
C LEU A 411 29.98 14.70 -18.00
#